data_AF-A0A2N6DXW6-F1
#
_entry.id   AF-A0A2N6DXW6-F1
#
_cell.length_a   1.000
_cell.length_b   1.000
_cell.length_c   1.000
_cell.angle_alpha   90.00
_cell.angle_beta   90.00
_cell.angle_gamma   90.00
#
_symmetry.space_group_name_H-M   'P 1'
#
loop_
_entity.id
_entity.type
_entity.pdbx_description
1 polymer ?
#
loop_
_entity_poly.entity_id
_entity_poly.type
_entity_poly.pdbx_seq_one_letter_code
_entity_poly.pdbx_strand_id
1 'polypeptide(L)'
;MFDLMEYRQLYQKTIDRWGVEAQHDQAIEECAELITTLQHYRRQRVDEDHVADELADVFLMLGQLIHMFGEARVKAAVDRKLSKLNSLLSSSPHSETDGS
;
A
#
# COMPACT_ATOMS: atom_id res chain seq x y z
N MET A 1 7.09 -8.50 -10.23
CA MET A 1 6.44 -7.97 -9.01
C MET A 1 7.58 -7.61 -8.08
N PHE A 2 7.64 -6.35 -7.61
CA PHE A 2 8.70 -5.92 -6.69
C PHE A 2 8.60 -6.68 -5.38
N ASP A 3 9.71 -7.19 -4.88
CA ASP A 3 9.76 -7.81 -3.55
C ASP A 3 9.98 -6.72 -2.52
N LEU A 4 8.95 -6.41 -1.73
CA LEU A 4 9.01 -5.44 -0.63
C LEU A 4 10.17 -5.72 0.32
N MET A 5 10.64 -6.97 0.37
CA MET A 5 11.58 -7.48 1.35
C MET A 5 13.00 -7.63 0.81
N GLU A 6 13.23 -7.19 -0.42
CA GLU A 6 14.57 -7.03 -1.00
C GLU A 6 15.44 -6.11 -0.13
N TYR A 7 14.85 -5.09 0.49
CA TYR A 7 15.56 -4.03 1.21
C TYR A 7 15.56 -4.15 2.73
N ARG A 8 15.31 -5.34 3.31
CA ARG A 8 15.23 -5.54 4.78
C ARG A 8 16.40 -4.95 5.56
N GLN A 9 17.62 -5.13 5.06
CA GLN A 9 18.80 -4.61 5.73
C GLN A 9 18.80 -3.08 5.78
N LEU A 10 18.27 -2.44 4.73
CA LEU A 10 18.10 -1.00 4.69
C LEU A 10 17.02 -0.56 5.66
N TYR A 11 15.88 -1.24 5.70
CA TYR A 11 14.80 -0.95 6.66
C TYR A 11 15.25 -1.09 8.12
N GLN A 12 16.06 -2.11 8.43
CA GLN A 12 16.61 -2.21 9.77
C GLN A 12 17.52 -1.02 10.09
N LYS A 13 18.35 -0.58 9.14
CA LYS A 13 19.21 0.59 9.32
C LYS A 13 18.42 1.88 9.51
N THR A 14 17.29 2.06 8.82
CA THR A 14 16.46 3.26 8.98
C THR A 14 15.84 3.30 10.37
N ILE A 15 15.33 2.18 10.86
CA ILE A 15 14.79 2.05 12.22
C ILE A 15 15.88 2.28 13.26
N ASP A 16 17.06 1.68 13.10
CA ASP A 16 18.18 1.86 14.03
C ASP A 16 18.66 3.32 14.08
N ARG A 17 18.57 4.04 12.95
CA ARG A 17 19.05 5.41 12.83
C ARG A 17 18.06 6.45 13.36
N TRP A 18 16.78 6.31 13.04
CA TRP A 18 15.76 7.35 13.27
C TRP A 18 14.63 6.91 14.21
N GLY A 19 14.53 5.61 14.51
CA GLY A 19 13.54 5.07 15.42
C GLY A 19 12.20 4.74 14.77
N VAL A 20 11.39 4.02 15.53
CA VAL A 20 10.08 3.47 15.14
C VAL A 20 9.06 4.58 14.87
N GLU A 21 8.93 5.58 15.74
CA GLU A 21 7.96 6.67 15.58
C GLU A 21 8.23 7.47 14.30
N ALA A 22 9.50 7.77 14.01
CA ALA A 22 9.87 8.47 12.78
C ALA A 22 9.46 7.71 11.51
N GLN A 23 9.47 6.38 11.51
CA GLN A 23 9.01 5.62 10.35
C GLN A 23 7.49 5.64 10.18
N HIS A 24 6.74 5.77 11.29
CA HIS A 24 5.30 5.97 11.21
C HIS A 24 4.96 7.36 10.67
N ASP A 25 5.63 8.39 11.18
CA ASP A 25 5.44 9.78 10.74
C ASP A 25 5.78 9.92 9.24
N GLN A 26 6.93 9.38 8.81
CA GLN A 26 7.31 9.39 7.40
C GLN A 26 6.28 8.64 6.53
N ALA A 27 5.81 7.47 6.95
CA ALA A 27 4.81 6.73 6.19
C ALA A 27 3.47 7.49 6.05
N ILE A 28 3.10 8.30 7.06
CA ILE A 28 1.93 9.17 6.99
C ILE A 28 2.17 10.30 5.98
N GLU A 29 3.36 10.90 5.99
CA GLU A 29 3.76 11.95 5.04
C GLU A 29 3.71 11.44 3.60
N GLU A 30 4.38 10.33 3.27
CA GLU A 30 4.37 9.76 1.91
C GLU A 30 2.94 9.41 1.44
N CYS A 31 2.09 8.90 2.34
CA CYS A 31 0.70 8.64 2.00
C CYS A 31 -0.06 9.94 1.68
N ALA A 32 0.22 11.03 2.37
CA ALA A 32 -0.40 12.33 2.12
C ALA A 32 0.10 12.98 0.81
N GLU A 33 1.38 12.82 0.50
CA GLU A 33 1.98 13.26 -0.76
C GLU A 33 1.38 12.48 -1.94
N LEU A 34 1.30 11.15 -1.87
CA LEU A 34 0.61 10.33 -2.88
C LEU A 34 -0.86 10.74 -3.07
N ILE A 35 -1.61 11.00 -1.99
CA ILE A 35 -2.99 11.49 -2.09
C ILE A 35 -3.05 12.81 -2.86
N THR A 36 -2.14 13.74 -2.56
CA THR A 36 -2.07 15.05 -3.20
C THR A 36 -1.70 14.92 -4.68
N THR A 37 -0.70 14.11 -5.00
CA THR A 37 -0.24 13.84 -6.36
C THR A 37 -1.34 13.19 -7.20
N LEU A 38 -2.09 12.22 -6.67
CA LEU A 38 -3.25 11.65 -7.38
C LEU A 38 -4.34 12.69 -7.66
N GLN A 39 -4.58 13.64 -6.74
CA GLN A 39 -5.51 14.75 -6.99
C GLN A 39 -5.01 15.71 -8.07
N HIS A 40 -3.70 15.95 -8.14
CA HIS A 40 -3.07 16.76 -9.16
C HIS A 40 -3.08 16.07 -10.52
N TYR A 41 -2.79 14.76 -10.57
CA TYR A 41 -2.82 13.94 -11.77
C TYR A 41 -4.23 13.92 -12.39
N ARG A 42 -5.27 13.73 -11.57
CA ARG A 42 -6.68 13.81 -12.01
C ARG A 42 -7.05 15.18 -12.61
N ARG A 43 -6.36 16.24 -12.20
CA ARG A 43 -6.53 17.62 -12.72
C ARG A 43 -5.55 17.94 -13.85
N GLN A 44 -4.82 16.95 -14.38
CA GLN A 44 -3.81 17.07 -15.43
C GLN A 44 -2.70 18.09 -15.08
N ARG A 45 -2.33 18.17 -13.80
CA ARG A 45 -1.28 19.09 -13.30
C ARG A 45 0.09 18.44 -13.14
N VAL A 46 0.13 17.12 -13.11
CA VAL A 46 1.34 16.28 -13.06
C VAL A 46 1.12 15.09 -14.00
N ASP A 47 2.20 14.45 -14.41
CA ASP A 47 2.19 13.26 -15.28
C ASP A 47 2.25 11.96 -14.48
N GLU A 48 2.34 10.84 -15.20
CA GLU A 48 2.40 9.51 -14.61
C GLU A 48 3.71 9.23 -13.90
N ASP A 49 4.81 9.87 -14.31
CA ASP A 49 6.12 9.70 -13.70
C ASP A 49 6.12 10.26 -12.26
N HIS A 50 5.49 11.42 -12.05
CA HIS A 50 5.29 11.96 -10.69
C HIS A 50 4.44 11.02 -9.81
N VAL A 51 3.42 10.37 -10.38
CA VAL A 51 2.63 9.39 -9.62
C VAL A 51 3.47 8.15 -9.29
N ALA A 52 4.33 7.72 -10.22
CA ALA A 52 5.20 6.57 -10.03
C ALA A 52 6.24 6.81 -8.91
N ASP A 53 6.80 8.01 -8.83
CA ASP A 53 7.74 8.39 -7.77
C ASP A 53 7.08 8.29 -6.38
N GLU A 54 5.92 8.91 -6.21
CA GLU A 54 5.17 8.87 -4.94
C GLU A 54 4.71 7.46 -4.56
N LEU A 55 4.39 6.62 -5.56
CA LEU A 55 4.11 5.21 -5.32
C LEU A 55 5.35 4.45 -4.85
N ALA A 56 6.54 4.80 -5.35
CA ALA A 56 7.80 4.20 -4.93
C ALA A 56 8.15 4.59 -3.49
N ASP A 57 7.92 5.85 -3.11
CA ASP A 57 8.17 6.32 -1.74
C ASP A 57 7.24 5.63 -0.73
N VAL A 58 5.92 5.58 -1.02
CA VAL A 58 4.97 4.80 -0.23
C VAL A 58 5.34 3.31 -0.20
N PHE A 59 5.79 2.73 -1.31
CA PHE A 59 6.22 1.32 -1.36
C PHE A 59 7.38 1.05 -0.40
N LEU A 60 8.40 1.91 -0.38
CA LEU A 60 9.53 1.78 0.54
C LEU A 60 9.08 1.91 2.00
N MET A 61 8.19 2.87 2.30
CA MET A 61 7.67 3.04 3.66
C MET A 61 6.80 1.85 4.10
N LEU A 62 5.99 1.27 3.22
CA LEU A 62 5.26 0.03 3.50
C LEU A 62 6.22 -1.12 3.79
N GLY A 63 7.34 -1.21 3.08
CA GLY A 63 8.39 -2.20 3.35
C GLY A 63 8.92 -2.10 4.78
N GLN A 64 9.22 -0.88 5.23
CA GLN A 64 9.68 -0.61 6.60
C GLN A 64 8.62 -0.99 7.64
N LEU A 65 7.37 -0.56 7.44
CA LEU A 65 6.27 -0.90 8.36
C LEU A 65 6.03 -2.41 8.41
N ILE A 66 6.07 -3.12 7.29
CA ILE A 66 5.91 -4.58 7.26
C ILE A 66 7.03 -5.27 8.04
N HIS A 67 8.27 -4.79 7.90
CA HIS A 67 9.40 -5.26 8.69
C HIS A 67 9.18 -5.06 10.19
N MET A 68 8.64 -3.90 10.60
CA MET A 68 8.32 -3.58 11.99
C MET A 68 7.16 -4.40 12.57
N PHE A 69 6.07 -4.57 11.81
CA PHE A 69 4.85 -5.27 12.25
C PHE A 69 4.92 -6.78 12.09
N GLY A 70 5.95 -7.28 11.40
CA GLY A 70 6.17 -8.69 11.14
C GLY A 70 5.50 -9.15 9.85
N GLU A 71 6.30 -9.66 8.94
CA GLU A 71 5.86 -10.01 7.59
C GLU A 71 4.83 -11.12 7.55
N ALA A 72 5.04 -12.19 8.34
CA ALA A 72 4.11 -13.30 8.41
C ALA A 72 2.72 -12.83 8.86
N ARG A 73 2.69 -11.85 9.78
CA ARG A 73 1.45 -11.25 10.27
C ARG A 73 0.75 -10.44 9.19
N VAL A 74 1.50 -9.59 8.47
CA VAL A 74 0.92 -8.77 7.39
C VAL A 74 0.49 -9.64 6.22
N LYS A 75 1.32 -10.61 5.80
CA LYS A 75 0.98 -11.56 4.73
C LYS A 75 -0.30 -12.31 5.06
N ALA A 76 -0.45 -12.85 6.27
CA ALA A 76 -1.67 -13.51 6.67
C ALA A 76 -2.89 -12.58 6.62
N ALA A 77 -2.73 -11.29 6.93
CA ALA A 77 -3.79 -10.30 6.80
C ALA A 77 -4.15 -10.00 5.33
N VAL A 78 -3.15 -9.91 4.45
CA VAL A 78 -3.35 -9.77 2.99
C VAL A 78 -4.07 -10.99 2.44
N ASP A 79 -3.62 -12.20 2.75
CA ASP A 79 -4.24 -13.45 2.28
C ASP A 79 -5.73 -13.51 2.66
N ARG A 80 -6.08 -13.18 3.91
CA ARG A 80 -7.49 -13.09 4.36
C ARG A 80 -8.31 -12.06 3.56
N LYS A 81 -7.74 -10.88 3.28
CA LYS A 81 -8.40 -9.83 2.51
C LYS A 81 -8.61 -10.26 1.06
N LEU A 82 -7.61 -10.92 0.44
CA LEU A 82 -7.71 -11.46 -0.92
C LEU A 82 -8.76 -12.57 -1.02
N SER A 83 -8.80 -13.51 -0.06
CA SER A 83 -9.86 -14.53 -0.02
C SER A 83 -11.25 -13.90 0.06
N LYS A 84 -11.42 -12.86 0.90
CA LYS A 84 -12.69 -12.11 0.99
C LYS A 84 -13.03 -11.42 -0.34
N LEU A 85 -12.06 -10.77 -0.98
CA LEU A 85 -12.26 -10.09 -2.25
C LEU A 85 -12.66 -11.07 -3.36
N ASN A 86 -11.97 -12.20 -3.46
CA ASN A 86 -12.30 -13.26 -4.43
C ASN A 86 -13.72 -13.81 -4.19
N SER A 87 -14.10 -14.01 -2.92
CA SER A 87 -15.47 -14.39 -2.58
C SER A 87 -16.47 -13.35 -3.10
N LEU A 88 -16.26 -12.05 -2.84
CA LEU A 88 -17.15 -10.99 -3.32
C LEU A 88 -17.26 -10.95 -4.86
N LEU A 89 -16.14 -11.08 -5.57
CA LEU A 89 -16.11 -11.11 -7.03
C LEU A 89 -16.82 -12.35 -7.60
N SER A 90 -16.73 -13.49 -6.92
CA SER A 90 -17.47 -14.71 -7.29
C SER A 90 -18.96 -14.70 -6.89
N SER A 91 -19.40 -13.71 -6.10
CA SER A 91 -20.71 -13.68 -5.43
C SER A 91 -21.65 -12.56 -5.91
N SER A 92 -21.55 -12.04 -7.13
CA SER A 92 -22.51 -11.03 -7.65
C SER A 92 -23.02 -11.36 -9.06
N PRO A 93 -24.32 -11.16 -9.39
CA PRO A 93 -25.53 -11.49 -8.63
C PRO A 93 -26.46 -12.48 -9.41
N HIS A 94 -27.30 -13.26 -8.72
CA HIS A 94 -28.44 -13.93 -9.37
C HIS A 94 -29.72 -13.10 -9.18
N SER A 95 -30.36 -12.84 -10.33
CA SER A 95 -31.77 -12.52 -10.60
C SER A 95 -32.39 -11.21 -10.09
N GLU A 96 -32.33 -10.17 -10.93
CA GLU A 96 -33.52 -9.36 -11.24
C GLU A 96 -34.09 -9.83 -12.58
N THR A 97 -34.99 -10.82 -12.56
CA THR A 97 -36.12 -10.96 -13.49
C THR A 97 -37.10 -11.95 -12.87
N ASP A 98 -37.92 -11.48 -11.94
CA ASP A 98 -39.24 -12.07 -11.68
C ASP A 98 -40.15 -10.94 -11.18
N GLY A 99 -41.10 -10.54 -12.03
CA GLY A 99 -41.99 -9.41 -11.77
C GLY A 99 -42.79 -9.03 -13.01
N SER A 100 -43.73 -9.92 -13.35
CA SER A 100 -44.99 -9.79 -14.12
C SER A 100 -45.23 -8.59 -15.04
#